data_AF-A0A2Z4J9W1-F1
#
_entry.id   AF-A0A2Z4J9W1-F1
#
_cell.length_a   1.000
_cell.length_b   1.000
_cell.length_c   1.000
_cell.angle_alpha   90.00
_cell.angle_beta   90.00
_cell.angle_gamma   90.00
#
_symmetry.space_group_name_H-M   'P 1'
#
loop_
_entity.id
_entity.type
_entity.pdbx_description
1 polymer ?
#
loop_
_entity_poly.entity_id
_entity_poly.type
_entity_poly.pdbx_seq_one_letter_code
_entity_poly.pdbx_strand_id
1 'polypeptide(L)'
;MVGEKQWGQVAEYSGYGVVHAGSTRVVIGQEQPDFWATFIEMVWPGITPERRQSALTAFGGELDPARFADFFISHEISHLSHGEGWDKAPQSFWAQELFANLGMLGYITEVESDHITALDAFVEATWSSSVKWPVQELERIREPVEGNGDAGVCNYVWFEVGLIVIAKRLWGAAGAEGFRRLRDILVGPVLSTAQIADALADVDPEVGQAIRNWPHFSFDKKS
;
A
#
# COMPACT_ATOMS: atom_id res chain seq x y z
N MET A 1 -12.48 16.72 2.21
CA MET A 1 -11.38 17.22 1.37
C MET A 1 -10.87 18.53 1.95
N VAL A 2 -9.55 18.68 2.10
CA VAL A 2 -8.90 19.84 2.74
C VAL A 2 -7.72 20.33 1.89
N GLY A 3 -7.55 21.65 1.75
CA GLY A 3 -6.42 22.23 1.01
C GLY A 3 -5.14 22.29 1.84
N GLU A 4 -3.99 22.49 1.20
CA GLU A 4 -2.65 22.41 1.83
C GLU A 4 -2.51 23.32 3.06
N LYS A 5 -2.96 24.57 2.96
CA LYS A 5 -2.90 25.55 4.07
C LYS A 5 -3.71 25.15 5.31
N GLN A 6 -4.68 24.25 5.16
CA GLN A 6 -5.54 23.76 6.23
C GLN A 6 -5.12 22.37 6.71
N TRP A 7 -4.17 21.73 6.03
CA TRP A 7 -3.75 20.35 6.28
C TRP A 7 -3.31 20.14 7.73
N GLY A 8 -2.38 20.97 8.22
CA GLY A 8 -1.87 20.86 9.59
C GLY A 8 -2.89 21.11 10.71
N GLN A 9 -4.13 21.51 10.38
CA GLN A 9 -5.21 21.69 11.36
C GLN A 9 -6.09 20.43 11.50
N VAL A 10 -6.01 19.51 10.54
CA VAL A 10 -6.92 18.37 10.44
C VAL A 10 -6.22 17.03 10.29
N ALA A 11 -5.03 17.02 9.69
CA ALA A 11 -4.28 15.84 9.34
C ALA A 11 -3.41 15.38 10.49
N GLU A 12 -3.24 14.06 10.61
CA GLU A 12 -2.35 13.43 11.58
C GLU A 12 -0.91 13.33 11.05
N TYR A 13 -0.74 13.36 9.73
CA TYR A 13 0.55 13.31 9.04
C TYR A 13 0.92 14.68 8.44
N SER A 14 2.21 14.99 8.39
CA SER A 14 2.71 16.27 7.87
C SER A 14 2.74 16.36 6.34
N GLY A 15 2.77 15.22 5.64
CA GLY A 15 2.76 15.18 4.17
C GLY A 15 1.37 15.49 3.61
N TYR A 16 1.25 16.58 2.83
CA TYR A 16 -0.01 16.93 2.17
C TYR A 16 -0.42 15.84 1.17
N GLY A 17 -1.72 15.53 1.12
CA GLY A 17 -2.30 14.57 0.17
C GLY A 17 -2.08 13.10 0.52
N VAL A 18 -1.40 12.78 1.62
CA VAL A 18 -1.41 11.43 2.20
C VAL A 18 -2.79 11.16 2.78
N VAL A 19 -3.60 10.38 2.06
CA VAL A 19 -4.94 9.99 2.52
C VAL A 19 -4.80 9.17 3.80
N HIS A 20 -5.65 9.44 4.79
CA HIS A 20 -5.65 8.69 6.05
C HIS A 20 -7.01 8.75 6.76
N ALA A 21 -7.38 7.68 7.44
CA ALA A 21 -8.46 7.65 8.41
C ALA A 21 -7.95 8.06 9.79
N GLY A 22 -8.56 9.12 10.34
CA GLY A 22 -8.54 9.38 11.78
C GLY A 22 -9.72 8.70 12.47
N SER A 23 -9.77 8.80 13.80
CA SER A 23 -10.81 8.14 14.64
C SER A 23 -12.27 8.44 14.27
N THR A 24 -12.55 9.54 13.55
CA THR A 24 -13.92 9.98 13.22
C THR A 24 -14.10 10.47 11.78
N ARG A 25 -13.05 10.45 10.96
CA ARG A 25 -13.07 11.05 9.62
C ARG A 25 -11.97 10.47 8.73
N VAL A 26 -12.22 10.47 7.42
CA VAL A 26 -11.17 10.28 6.41
C VAL A 26 -10.72 11.66 5.92
N VAL A 27 -9.41 11.90 5.88
CA VAL A 27 -8.79 13.15 5.44
C VAL A 27 -8.20 12.93 4.05
N ILE A 28 -8.59 13.80 3.12
CA ILE A 28 -8.22 13.72 1.70
C ILE A 28 -7.79 15.12 1.25
N GLY A 29 -6.68 15.23 0.52
CA GLY A 29 -6.24 16.48 -0.10
C GLY A 29 -7.21 16.94 -1.19
N GLN A 30 -7.38 18.25 -1.37
CA GLN A 30 -8.18 18.79 -2.49
C GLN A 30 -7.40 18.84 -3.80
N GLU A 31 -6.08 18.83 -3.71
CA GLU A 31 -5.16 19.05 -4.83
C GLU A 31 -4.17 17.88 -4.90
N GLN A 32 -3.62 17.66 -6.08
CA GLN A 32 -2.58 16.66 -6.28
C GLN A 32 -1.36 17.01 -5.44
N PRO A 33 -0.84 16.09 -4.62
CA PRO A 33 0.33 16.38 -3.82
C PRO A 33 1.63 16.27 -4.63
N ASP A 34 2.56 17.18 -4.37
CA ASP A 34 3.85 17.28 -5.07
C ASP A 34 4.74 16.05 -4.89
N PHE A 35 4.55 15.29 -3.79
CA PHE A 35 5.36 14.09 -3.53
C PHE A 35 5.21 13.03 -4.65
N TRP A 36 4.12 13.02 -5.43
CA TRP A 36 3.99 12.09 -6.55
C TRP A 36 5.02 12.36 -7.64
N ALA A 37 5.29 13.63 -7.94
CA ALA A 37 6.34 13.98 -8.90
C ALA A 37 7.72 13.56 -8.37
N THR A 38 8.00 13.81 -7.08
CA THR A 38 9.23 13.34 -6.43
C THR A 38 9.36 11.81 -6.47
N PHE A 39 8.28 11.08 -6.19
CA PHE A 39 8.25 9.63 -6.20
C PHE A 39 8.60 9.07 -7.58
N ILE A 40 7.97 9.64 -8.61
CA ILE A 40 8.25 9.33 -10.02
C ILE A 40 9.74 9.56 -10.33
N GLU A 41 10.28 10.73 -10.00
CA GLU A 41 11.69 11.06 -10.22
C GLU A 41 12.66 10.10 -9.54
N MET A 42 12.29 9.58 -8.36
CA MET A 42 13.08 8.58 -7.64
C MET A 42 13.02 7.21 -8.32
N VAL A 43 11.82 6.72 -8.66
CA VAL A 43 11.59 5.37 -9.17
C VAL A 43 12.07 5.19 -10.61
N TRP A 44 11.88 6.21 -11.45
CA TRP A 44 12.07 6.11 -12.90
C TRP A 44 13.48 5.77 -13.37
N PRO A 45 14.56 6.31 -12.77
CA PRO A 45 15.92 5.94 -13.13
C PRO A 45 16.22 4.46 -12.87
N GLY A 46 15.47 3.82 -11.97
CA GLY A 46 15.70 2.45 -11.55
C GLY A 46 14.94 1.38 -12.34
N ILE A 47 14.09 1.75 -13.31
CA ILE A 47 13.29 0.84 -14.13
C ILE A 47 13.87 0.66 -15.54
N THR A 48 13.62 -0.49 -16.18
CA THR A 48 14.06 -0.72 -17.56
C THR A 48 13.22 0.08 -18.56
N PRO A 49 13.75 0.39 -19.77
CA PRO A 49 12.99 1.07 -20.82
C PRO A 49 11.68 0.35 -21.19
N GLU A 50 11.69 -0.98 -21.18
CA GLU A 50 10.52 -1.80 -21.49
C GLU A 50 9.43 -1.62 -20.43
N ARG A 51 9.79 -1.69 -19.14
CA ARG A 51 8.85 -1.47 -18.04
C ARG A 51 8.32 -0.05 -18.00
N ARG A 52 9.19 0.94 -18.27
CA ARG A 52 8.79 2.33 -18.47
C ARG A 52 7.71 2.43 -19.54
N GLN A 53 7.92 1.81 -20.70
CA GLN A 53 6.98 1.87 -21.81
C GLN A 53 5.66 1.18 -21.48
N SER A 54 5.69 0.02 -20.81
CA SER A 54 4.50 -0.68 -20.33
C SER A 54 3.69 0.19 -19.36
N ALA A 55 4.34 0.82 -18.39
CA ALA A 55 3.69 1.73 -17.45
C ALA A 55 3.05 2.93 -18.16
N LEU A 56 3.76 3.60 -19.06
CA LEU A 56 3.20 4.71 -19.84
C LEU A 56 2.00 4.28 -20.69
N THR A 57 2.05 3.09 -21.26
CA THR A 57 0.95 2.56 -22.08
C THR A 57 -0.29 2.31 -21.24
N ALA A 58 -0.12 1.69 -20.06
CA ALA A 58 -1.22 1.41 -19.13
C ALA A 58 -1.91 2.68 -18.61
N PHE A 59 -1.18 3.80 -18.52
CA PHE A 59 -1.72 5.09 -18.07
C PHE A 59 -2.21 6.01 -19.20
N GLY A 60 -2.03 5.63 -20.46
CA GLY A 60 -2.43 6.43 -21.62
C GLY A 60 -1.45 7.54 -22.01
N GLY A 61 -0.17 7.41 -21.66
CA GLY A 61 0.93 8.25 -22.14
C GLY A 61 1.66 9.07 -21.07
N GLU A 62 1.08 9.23 -19.88
CA GLU A 62 1.67 9.94 -18.75
C GLU A 62 1.41 9.16 -17.47
N LEU A 63 2.44 8.90 -16.67
CA LEU A 63 2.27 8.24 -15.38
C LEU A 63 1.74 9.27 -14.38
N ASP A 64 0.48 9.12 -14.02
CA ASP A 64 -0.18 9.96 -13.01
C ASP A 64 -0.77 9.08 -11.90
N PRO A 65 0.04 8.71 -10.88
CA PRO A 65 -0.41 7.90 -9.76
C PRO A 65 -1.50 8.59 -8.93
N ALA A 66 -1.69 9.91 -9.06
CA ALA A 66 -2.77 10.61 -8.38
C ALA A 66 -4.15 10.14 -8.85
N ARG A 67 -4.26 9.46 -10.00
CA ARG A 67 -5.50 8.77 -10.41
C ARG A 67 -5.93 7.67 -9.44
N PHE A 68 -5.04 7.17 -8.60
CA PHE A 68 -5.38 6.21 -7.55
C PHE A 68 -5.70 6.86 -6.21
N ALA A 69 -5.66 8.20 -6.10
CA ALA A 69 -5.95 8.91 -4.86
C ALA A 69 -7.33 8.53 -4.28
N ASP A 70 -8.33 8.37 -5.15
CA ASP A 70 -9.67 7.98 -4.76
C ASP A 70 -9.74 6.52 -4.30
N PHE A 71 -8.86 5.63 -4.75
CA PHE A 71 -8.79 4.25 -4.26
C PHE A 71 -8.20 4.15 -2.86
N PHE A 72 -7.34 5.09 -2.46
CA PHE A 72 -6.92 5.16 -1.06
C PHE A 72 -8.10 5.45 -0.13
N ILE A 73 -9.21 6.02 -0.61
CA ILE A 73 -10.43 6.11 0.21
C ILE A 73 -10.95 4.71 0.56
N SER A 74 -10.93 3.77 -0.39
CA SER A 74 -11.32 2.38 -0.12
C SER A 74 -10.33 1.65 0.79
N HIS A 75 -9.04 1.99 0.73
CA HIS A 75 -8.02 1.57 1.70
C HIS A 75 -8.39 2.06 3.11
N GLU A 76 -8.65 3.35 3.27
CA GLU A 76 -9.03 3.92 4.56
C GLU A 76 -10.34 3.38 5.13
N ILE A 77 -11.36 3.18 4.28
CA ILE A 77 -12.61 2.54 4.70
C ILE A 77 -12.36 1.11 5.17
N SER A 78 -11.41 0.41 4.54
CA SER A 78 -11.05 -0.93 4.95
C SER A 78 -10.50 -0.93 6.38
N HIS A 79 -9.64 0.01 6.76
CA HIS A 79 -9.20 0.13 8.15
C HIS A 79 -10.37 0.23 9.15
N LEU A 80 -11.42 0.99 8.84
CA LEU A 80 -12.61 1.13 9.69
C LEU A 80 -13.38 -0.19 9.89
N SER A 81 -13.25 -1.14 8.96
CA SER A 81 -13.94 -2.45 9.04
C SER A 81 -13.36 -3.39 10.11
N HIS A 82 -12.21 -3.06 10.70
CA HIS A 82 -11.70 -3.74 11.89
C HIS A 82 -12.57 -3.53 13.14
N GLY A 83 -13.38 -2.47 13.17
CA GLY A 83 -14.18 -2.08 14.33
C GLY A 83 -13.55 -1.00 15.20
N GLU A 84 -14.19 -0.68 16.32
CA GLU A 84 -13.74 0.38 17.23
C GLU A 84 -12.35 0.08 17.81
N GLY A 85 -11.45 1.08 17.79
CA GLY A 85 -10.12 0.98 18.38
C GLY A 85 -9.07 0.30 17.51
N TRP A 86 -9.32 0.12 16.21
CA TRP A 86 -8.34 -0.41 15.25
C TRP A 86 -7.05 0.42 15.19
N ASP A 87 -7.17 1.74 15.33
CA ASP A 87 -6.07 2.70 15.42
C ASP A 87 -5.17 2.48 16.66
N LYS A 88 -5.72 1.79 17.67
CA LYS A 88 -5.05 1.38 18.90
C LYS A 88 -4.82 -0.12 18.95
N ALA A 89 -5.20 -0.85 17.90
CA ALA A 89 -5.03 -2.29 17.87
C ALA A 89 -3.54 -2.60 17.95
N PRO A 90 -3.14 -3.51 18.83
CA PRO A 90 -1.73 -3.71 19.16
C PRO A 90 -0.97 -4.52 18.09
N GLN A 91 -1.57 -4.72 16.92
CA GLN A 91 -0.99 -5.44 15.78
C GLN A 91 0.05 -4.58 15.06
N SER A 92 0.97 -5.23 14.35
CA SER A 92 1.99 -4.51 13.58
C SER A 92 1.33 -3.59 12.54
N PHE A 93 1.84 -2.36 12.44
CA PHE A 93 1.31 -1.34 11.52
C PHE A 93 1.24 -1.86 10.08
N TRP A 94 2.29 -2.52 9.60
CA TRP A 94 2.32 -3.11 8.27
C TRP A 94 1.20 -4.12 8.00
N ALA A 95 0.74 -4.86 9.02
CA ALA A 95 -0.30 -5.87 8.83
C ALA A 95 -1.68 -5.21 8.71
N GLN A 96 -1.86 -4.07 9.39
CA GLN A 96 -3.04 -3.22 9.21
C GLN A 96 -3.06 -2.61 7.79
N GLU A 97 -1.91 -2.13 7.30
CA GLU A 97 -1.78 -1.63 5.93
C GLU A 97 -1.98 -2.73 4.88
N LEU A 98 -1.48 -3.95 5.11
CA LEU A 98 -1.75 -5.10 4.23
C LEU A 98 -3.25 -5.40 4.13
N PHE A 99 -3.95 -5.33 5.25
CA PHE A 99 -5.40 -5.53 5.28
C PHE A 99 -6.15 -4.45 4.50
N ALA A 100 -5.76 -3.19 4.68
CA ALA A 100 -6.39 -2.08 3.98
C ALA A 100 -6.13 -2.15 2.46
N ASN A 101 -4.91 -2.49 2.05
CA ASN A 101 -4.58 -2.77 0.65
C ASN A 101 -5.38 -3.93 0.06
N LEU A 102 -5.61 -4.99 0.85
CA LEU A 102 -6.43 -6.12 0.41
C LEU A 102 -7.90 -5.73 0.20
N GLY A 103 -8.45 -4.87 1.05
CA GLY A 103 -9.80 -4.33 0.88
C GLY A 103 -9.91 -3.38 -0.30
N MET A 104 -8.93 -2.48 -0.48
CA MET A 104 -8.82 -1.61 -1.67
C MET A 104 -8.77 -2.45 -2.95
N LEU A 105 -7.90 -3.47 -2.99
CA LEU A 105 -7.76 -4.33 -4.16
C LEU A 105 -9.06 -5.11 -4.45
N GLY A 106 -9.75 -5.57 -3.41
CA GLY A 106 -11.05 -6.21 -3.58
C GLY A 106 -12.07 -5.27 -4.23
N TYR A 107 -12.16 -4.02 -3.76
CA TYR A 107 -13.02 -3.01 -4.36
C TYR A 107 -12.66 -2.74 -5.83
N ILE A 108 -11.38 -2.50 -6.13
CA ILE A 108 -10.92 -2.28 -7.51
C ILE A 108 -11.24 -3.48 -8.39
N THR A 109 -11.02 -4.70 -7.90
CA THR A 109 -11.23 -5.92 -8.70
C THR A 109 -12.71 -6.19 -8.99
N GLU A 110 -13.59 -5.93 -8.02
CA GLU A 110 -15.01 -6.28 -8.13
C GLU A 110 -15.90 -5.16 -8.66
N VAL A 111 -15.51 -3.89 -8.46
CA VAL A 111 -16.36 -2.72 -8.75
C VAL A 111 -15.73 -1.81 -9.81
N GLU A 112 -14.43 -1.50 -9.70
CA GLU A 112 -13.73 -0.54 -10.57
C GLU A 112 -12.69 -1.24 -11.46
N SER A 113 -13.05 -2.40 -12.01
CA SER A 113 -12.11 -3.35 -12.64
C SER A 113 -11.30 -2.76 -13.79
N ASP A 114 -11.81 -1.73 -14.45
CA ASP A 114 -11.13 -1.03 -15.54
C ASP A 114 -9.80 -0.38 -15.11
N HIS A 115 -9.58 -0.22 -13.80
CA HIS A 115 -8.37 0.40 -13.24
C HIS A 115 -7.28 -0.61 -12.88
N ILE A 116 -7.59 -1.92 -12.89
CA ILE A 116 -6.65 -2.95 -12.42
C ILE A 116 -5.37 -2.99 -13.27
N THR A 117 -5.48 -2.76 -14.58
CA THR A 117 -4.32 -2.77 -15.49
C THR A 117 -3.37 -1.61 -15.20
N ALA A 118 -3.89 -0.42 -14.90
CA ALA A 118 -3.07 0.72 -14.53
C ALA A 118 -2.39 0.49 -13.17
N LEU A 119 -3.13 -0.03 -12.19
CA LEU A 119 -2.59 -0.35 -10.86
C LEU A 119 -1.45 -1.36 -10.98
N ASP A 120 -1.65 -2.44 -11.74
CA ASP A 120 -0.64 -3.47 -11.98
C ASP A 120 0.64 -2.91 -12.59
N ALA A 121 0.50 -2.04 -13.59
CA ALA A 121 1.65 -1.44 -14.25
C ALA A 121 2.43 -0.50 -13.32
N PHE A 122 1.74 0.26 -12.46
CA PHE A 122 2.37 1.11 -11.44
C PHE A 122 3.11 0.29 -10.38
N VAL A 123 2.46 -0.77 -9.88
CA VAL A 123 3.02 -1.68 -8.88
C VAL A 123 4.24 -2.39 -9.45
N GLU A 124 4.17 -2.94 -10.66
CA GLU A 124 5.30 -3.63 -11.30
C GLU A 124 6.47 -2.66 -11.53
N ALA A 125 6.20 -1.47 -12.09
CA ALA A 125 7.24 -0.48 -12.34
C ALA A 125 7.95 -0.09 -11.04
N THR A 126 7.18 0.19 -9.99
CA THR A 126 7.72 0.61 -8.70
C THR A 126 8.47 -0.51 -8.00
N TRP A 127 7.84 -1.68 -7.81
CA TRP A 127 8.42 -2.79 -7.04
C TRP A 127 9.67 -3.37 -7.69
N SER A 128 9.75 -3.28 -9.01
CA SER A 128 10.89 -3.78 -9.76
C SER A 128 12.02 -2.76 -9.97
N SER A 129 11.83 -1.53 -9.50
CA SER A 129 12.84 -0.48 -9.56
C SER A 129 14.06 -0.82 -8.70
N SER A 130 15.24 -0.46 -9.19
CA SER A 130 16.51 -0.66 -8.47
C SER A 130 16.81 0.39 -7.39
N VAL A 131 15.88 1.30 -7.12
CA VAL A 131 16.00 2.31 -6.06
C VAL A 131 16.31 1.67 -4.71
N LYS A 132 17.21 2.31 -3.95
CA LYS A 132 17.56 1.91 -2.60
C LYS A 132 16.84 2.81 -1.60
N TRP A 133 15.83 2.25 -0.95
CA TRP A 133 15.07 2.95 0.07
C TRP A 133 15.81 2.96 1.41
N PRO A 134 15.83 4.09 2.14
CA PRO A 134 16.53 4.22 3.43
C PRO A 134 16.01 3.28 4.53
N VAL A 135 14.71 3.04 4.59
CA VAL A 135 14.06 2.13 5.54
C VAL A 135 13.45 0.98 4.74
N GLN A 136 13.77 -0.26 5.11
CA GLN A 136 13.33 -1.46 4.39
C GLN A 136 12.72 -2.52 5.29
N GLU A 137 12.90 -2.44 6.62
CA GLU A 137 12.33 -3.42 7.54
C GLU A 137 10.83 -3.20 7.67
N LEU A 138 10.05 -4.28 7.51
CA LEU A 138 8.60 -4.22 7.48
C LEU A 138 8.01 -3.69 8.80
N GLU A 139 8.65 -3.97 9.94
CA GLU A 139 8.26 -3.46 11.25
C GLU A 139 8.46 -1.94 11.40
N ARG A 140 9.29 -1.33 10.55
CA ARG A 140 9.67 0.09 10.59
C ARG A 140 8.90 0.94 9.58
N ILE A 141 7.87 0.39 8.93
CA ILE A 141 7.01 1.07 7.93
C ILE A 141 6.45 2.43 8.37
N ARG A 142 6.31 2.68 9.68
CA ARG A 142 5.81 3.95 10.23
C ARG A 142 6.86 5.06 10.24
N GLU A 143 8.14 4.72 10.35
CA GLU A 143 9.22 5.70 10.48
C GLU A 143 9.29 6.71 9.31
N PRO A 144 9.09 6.33 8.03
CA PRO A 144 9.14 7.28 6.94
C PRO A 144 8.11 8.40 7.03
N VAL A 145 6.90 8.14 7.53
CA VAL A 145 5.82 9.15 7.62
C VAL A 145 5.89 10.02 8.88
N GLU A 146 6.75 9.69 9.84
CA GLU A 146 6.95 10.42 11.10
C GLU A 146 8.02 11.53 11.02
N GLY A 147 8.02 12.33 9.95
CA GLY A 147 8.77 13.59 9.89
C GLY A 147 9.88 13.71 8.85
N ASN A 148 9.88 12.86 7.81
CA ASN A 148 10.93 12.88 6.77
C ASN A 148 10.53 13.62 5.48
N GLY A 149 9.46 14.43 5.51
CA GLY A 149 8.95 15.17 4.35
C GLY A 149 8.58 14.25 3.18
N ASP A 150 8.64 14.78 1.95
CA ASP A 150 8.24 14.03 0.75
C ASP A 150 9.07 12.77 0.51
N ALA A 151 10.38 12.80 0.83
CA ALA A 151 11.24 11.62 0.72
C ALA A 151 10.80 10.48 1.66
N GLY A 152 10.32 10.85 2.86
CA GLY A 152 9.68 9.92 3.79
C GLY A 152 8.43 9.29 3.23
N VAL A 153 7.51 10.13 2.74
CA VAL A 153 6.26 9.67 2.09
C VAL A 153 6.58 8.75 0.91
N CYS A 154 7.59 9.07 0.10
CA CYS A 154 8.02 8.21 -0.99
C CYS A 154 8.48 6.81 -0.52
N ASN A 155 9.25 6.73 0.57
CA ASN A 155 9.65 5.44 1.14
C ASN A 155 8.44 4.67 1.70
N TYR A 156 7.45 5.35 2.28
CA TYR A 156 6.20 4.72 2.70
C TYR A 156 5.38 4.19 1.53
N VAL A 157 5.23 4.95 0.44
CA VAL A 157 4.57 4.48 -0.80
C VAL A 157 5.26 3.22 -1.35
N TRP A 158 6.59 3.10 -1.22
CA TRP A 158 7.28 1.86 -1.59
C TRP A 158 6.89 0.66 -0.71
N PHE A 159 6.71 0.85 0.60
CA PHE A 159 6.16 -0.20 1.46
C PHE A 159 4.75 -0.60 1.00
N GLU A 160 3.87 0.39 0.78
CA GLU A 160 2.50 0.16 0.29
C GLU A 160 2.49 -0.64 -1.01
N VAL A 161 3.34 -0.29 -1.99
CA VAL A 161 3.44 -1.05 -3.24
C VAL A 161 3.83 -2.50 -3.00
N GLY A 162 4.82 -2.78 -2.14
CA GLY A 162 5.18 -4.17 -1.82
C GLY A 162 4.06 -4.93 -1.11
N LEU A 163 3.33 -4.25 -0.22
CA LEU A 163 2.13 -4.81 0.42
C LEU A 163 1.01 -5.07 -0.60
N ILE A 164 0.82 -4.22 -1.61
CA ILE A 164 -0.13 -4.45 -2.72
C ILE A 164 0.25 -5.70 -3.52
N VAL A 165 1.55 -5.95 -3.77
CA VAL A 165 2.00 -7.20 -4.43
C VAL A 165 1.55 -8.43 -3.61
N ILE A 166 1.70 -8.39 -2.28
CA ILE A 166 1.27 -9.47 -1.39
C ILE A 166 -0.26 -9.57 -1.35
N ALA A 167 -0.97 -8.45 -1.21
CA ALA A 167 -2.42 -8.37 -1.21
C ALA A 167 -3.02 -8.95 -2.49
N LYS A 168 -2.39 -8.71 -3.64
CA LYS A 168 -2.81 -9.28 -4.93
C LYS A 168 -2.73 -10.79 -4.97
N ARG A 169 -1.64 -11.36 -4.46
CA ARG A 169 -1.51 -12.82 -4.35
C ARG A 169 -2.59 -13.39 -3.43
N LEU A 170 -2.80 -12.76 -2.27
CA LEU A 170 -3.76 -13.19 -1.26
C LEU A 170 -5.21 -13.10 -1.78
N TRP A 171 -5.57 -12.00 -2.45
CA TRP A 171 -6.88 -11.83 -3.08
C TRP A 171 -7.10 -12.85 -4.20
N GLY A 172 -6.10 -13.09 -5.05
CA GLY A 172 -6.18 -14.13 -6.08
C GLY A 172 -6.34 -15.54 -5.52
N ALA A 173 -5.79 -15.83 -4.34
CA ALA A 173 -5.88 -17.13 -3.69
C ALA A 173 -7.20 -17.35 -2.93
N ALA A 174 -7.71 -16.33 -2.24
CA ALA A 174 -8.81 -16.49 -1.29
C ALA A 174 -9.90 -15.40 -1.35
N GLY A 175 -9.73 -14.35 -2.15
CA GLY A 175 -10.67 -13.25 -2.32
C GLY A 175 -11.16 -12.66 -1.00
N ALA A 176 -12.47 -12.43 -0.92
CA ALA A 176 -13.13 -11.91 0.28
C ALA A 176 -12.95 -12.80 1.53
N GLU A 177 -12.67 -14.09 1.38
CA GLU A 177 -12.39 -14.96 2.53
C GLU A 177 -11.00 -14.69 3.11
N GLY A 178 -9.99 -14.43 2.25
CA GLY A 178 -8.68 -13.97 2.69
C GLY A 178 -8.76 -12.66 3.47
N PHE A 179 -9.62 -11.74 3.02
CA PHE A 179 -9.91 -10.49 3.73
C PHE A 179 -10.48 -10.71 5.13
N ARG A 180 -11.53 -11.54 5.27
CA ARG A 180 -12.10 -11.87 6.59
C ARG A 180 -11.09 -12.54 7.50
N ARG A 181 -10.27 -13.45 6.98
CA ARG A 181 -9.26 -14.15 7.76
C ARG A 181 -8.18 -13.21 8.28
N LEU A 182 -7.71 -12.27 7.46
CA LEU A 182 -6.75 -11.26 7.89
C LEU A 182 -7.36 -10.31 8.94
N ARG A 183 -8.62 -9.90 8.78
CA ARG A 183 -9.34 -9.16 9.83
C ARG A 183 -9.36 -9.92 11.14
N ASP A 184 -9.70 -11.20 11.12
CA ASP A 184 -9.82 -12.01 12.34
C ASP A 184 -8.47 -12.20 13.03
N ILE A 185 -7.37 -12.30 12.27
CA ILE A 185 -6.00 -12.25 12.80
C ILE A 185 -5.75 -10.93 13.52
N LEU A 186 -6.14 -9.80 12.90
CA LEU A 186 -5.84 -8.47 13.43
C LEU A 186 -6.69 -8.09 14.65
N VAL A 187 -7.93 -8.57 14.72
CA VAL A 187 -8.81 -8.43 15.91
C VAL A 187 -8.37 -9.35 17.06
N GLY A 188 -7.56 -10.38 16.76
CA GLY A 188 -7.02 -11.34 17.71
C GLY A 188 -5.92 -10.79 18.64
N PRO A 189 -5.20 -11.68 19.36
CA PRO A 189 -4.07 -11.29 20.19
C PRO A 189 -2.92 -10.71 19.35
N VAL A 190 -2.04 -9.92 19.98
CA VAL A 190 -0.82 -9.42 19.33
C VAL A 190 0.02 -10.59 18.84
N LEU A 191 0.30 -10.59 17.54
CA LEU A 191 1.18 -11.57 16.91
C LEU A 191 2.49 -10.92 16.47
N SER A 192 3.58 -11.68 16.57
CA SER A 192 4.83 -11.33 15.90
C SER A 192 4.70 -11.45 14.38
N THR A 193 5.58 -10.79 13.63
CA THR A 193 5.64 -10.92 12.16
C THR A 193 5.71 -12.39 11.72
N ALA A 194 6.48 -13.23 12.42
CA ALA A 194 6.58 -14.66 12.13
C ALA A 194 5.24 -15.39 12.29
N GLN A 195 4.49 -15.09 13.37
CA GLN A 195 3.18 -15.69 13.62
C GLN A 195 2.12 -15.23 12.60
N ILE A 196 2.14 -13.96 12.18
CA ILE A 196 1.27 -13.47 11.10
C ILE A 196 1.64 -14.16 9.79
N ALA A 197 2.93 -14.33 9.50
CA ALA A 197 3.41 -15.03 8.31
C ALA A 197 3.08 -16.54 8.32
N ASP A 198 3.03 -17.19 9.49
CA ASP A 198 2.53 -18.57 9.65
C ASP A 198 1.03 -18.62 9.34
N ALA A 199 0.24 -17.74 9.95
CA ALA A 199 -1.22 -17.71 9.77
C ALA A 199 -1.65 -17.42 8.32
N LEU A 200 -0.88 -16.59 7.59
CA LEU A 200 -1.11 -16.33 6.17
C LEU A 200 -0.59 -17.45 5.26
N ALA A 201 0.42 -18.23 5.68
CA ALA A 201 0.89 -19.39 4.93
C ALA A 201 -0.17 -20.50 4.83
N ASP A 202 -1.09 -20.58 5.79
CA ASP A 202 -2.26 -21.47 5.72
C ASP A 202 -3.22 -21.10 4.59
N VAL A 203 -3.19 -19.85 4.11
CA VAL A 203 -4.00 -19.36 2.98
C VAL A 203 -3.23 -19.52 1.68
N ASP A 204 -2.01 -18.97 1.63
CA ASP A 204 -1.07 -19.16 0.53
C ASP A 204 0.36 -19.25 1.09
N PRO A 205 1.05 -20.40 0.96
CA PRO A 205 2.41 -20.57 1.46
C PRO A 205 3.41 -19.54 0.90
N GLU A 206 3.22 -19.08 -0.35
CA GLU A 206 4.10 -18.08 -0.96
C GLU A 206 3.91 -16.71 -0.29
N VAL A 207 2.69 -16.35 0.13
CA VAL A 207 2.43 -15.10 0.88
C VAL A 207 3.18 -15.09 2.20
N GLY A 208 3.08 -16.18 2.97
CA GLY A 208 3.86 -16.32 4.20
C GLY A 208 5.36 -16.21 3.94
N GLN A 209 5.85 -16.85 2.88
CA GLN A 209 7.28 -16.78 2.53
C GLN A 209 7.71 -15.36 2.09
N ALA A 210 6.86 -14.63 1.37
CA ALA A 210 7.12 -13.26 0.96
C ALA A 210 7.29 -12.33 2.16
N ILE A 211 6.45 -12.45 3.19
CA ILE A 211 6.56 -11.68 4.43
C ILE A 211 7.89 -11.98 5.14
N ARG A 212 8.27 -13.26 5.23
CA ARG A 212 9.55 -13.67 5.85
C ARG A 212 10.78 -13.21 5.06
N ASN A 213 10.66 -13.10 3.74
CA ASN A 213 11.74 -12.70 2.84
C ASN A 213 11.76 -11.21 2.53
N TRP A 214 10.86 -10.42 3.11
CA TRP A 214 10.73 -9.00 2.83
C TRP A 214 12.09 -8.26 2.94
N PRO A 215 12.42 -7.34 2.00
CA PRO A 215 11.69 -6.98 0.78
C PRO A 215 12.09 -7.85 -0.44
N HIS A 216 12.86 -8.92 -0.24
CA HIS A 216 13.47 -9.73 -1.30
C HIS A 216 12.59 -10.91 -1.73
N PHE A 217 11.39 -10.62 -2.24
CA PHE A 217 10.48 -11.63 -2.78
C PHE A 217 10.00 -11.29 -4.19
N SER A 218 9.59 -12.33 -4.92
CA SER A 218 8.84 -12.23 -6.17
C SER A 218 7.92 -13.44 -6.29
N PHE A 219 6.70 -13.23 -6.78
CA PHE A 219 5.78 -14.31 -7.12
C PHE A 219 5.93 -14.75 -8.58
N ASP A 220 6.72 -14.04 -9.38
CA ASP A 220 7.01 -14.45 -10.75
C ASP A 220 7.95 -15.64 -10.71
N LYS A 221 7.43 -16.80 -11.11
CA LYS A 221 8.28 -17.97 -11.39
C LYS A 221 9.16 -17.59 -12.58
N LYS A 222 10.46 -17.40 -12.33
CA LYS A 222 11.45 -17.48 -13.41
C LYS A 222 11.30 -18.86 -14.04
N SER A 223 10.66 -18.87 -15.22
CA SER A 223 10.56 -20.04 -16.09
C SER A 223 11.91 -20.29 -16.74
#